data_AF-A0A8J5IPE8-F1
#
_entry.id   AF-A0A8J5IPE8-F1
#
_cell.length_a   1.000
_cell.length_b   1.000
_cell.length_c   1.000
_cell.angle_alpha   90.00
_cell.angle_beta   90.00
_cell.angle_gamma   90.00
#
_symmetry.space_group_name_H-M   'P 1'
#
loop_
_entity.id
_entity.type
_entity.pdbx_description
1 polymer ?
#
loop_
_entity_poly.entity_id
_entity_poly.type
_entity_poly.pdbx_seq_one_letter_code
_entity_poly.pdbx_strand_id
1 'polypeptide(L)'
;MGKHARDDIDQGSDSSPKKAAKSTSACEYCNKEFTTRGIPLHQKKCAKKLANDKAAAKKTRSYKFCILNEVIYEEILSFLGNQTLTKMQMITGDRYQQCEPMLARYCCKCENDNPVIRGGCCRHCKHFNRYSYIDDAKDKYGMTEKDFLNAVGREHRGIFNWGMRNLKAYRRSHCSWSTLEQYMIETCGSKMEWLRTLVKRDVIKKKALATRTQNEKRSAFLRALDPWFDSYVRSIRFKETGEEELKQCSRRFVALKAKLKERGLCLQPDSAPCNVFITTGKGSVEGVVETVVGSTT
;
A
#
# COMPACT_ATOMS: atom_id res chain seq x y z
N MET A 1 -66.24 16.69 17.65
CA MET A 1 -67.47 16.07 18.18
C MET A 1 -67.91 14.97 17.22
N GLY A 2 -68.15 13.76 17.71
CA GLY A 2 -68.93 12.68 17.08
C GLY A 2 -68.32 12.02 15.84
N LYS A 3 -67.90 10.75 15.86
CA LYS A 3 -68.63 9.47 16.03
C LYS A 3 -69.14 8.88 14.70
N HIS A 4 -68.80 7.59 14.58
CA HIS A 4 -69.13 6.58 13.59
C HIS A 4 -70.62 6.30 13.36
N ALA A 5 -70.85 5.47 12.32
CA ALA A 5 -71.95 4.50 12.13
C ALA A 5 -73.19 5.06 11.45
N ARG A 6 -73.93 4.34 10.61
CA ARG A 6 -73.90 3.01 9.99
C ARG A 6 -74.95 3.10 8.86
N ASP A 7 -75.02 2.14 7.94
CA ASP A 7 -76.27 1.38 7.73
C ASP A 7 -76.10 0.38 6.57
N ASP A 8 -76.41 -0.86 6.93
CA ASP A 8 -76.47 -2.10 6.15
C ASP A 8 -77.92 -2.32 5.62
N ILE A 9 -78.10 -3.47 4.92
CA ILE A 9 -79.34 -4.26 4.66
C ILE A 9 -79.97 -3.98 3.26
N ASP A 10 -80.33 -4.91 2.36
CA ASP A 10 -80.53 -6.39 2.33
C ASP A 10 -80.56 -6.90 0.85
N GLN A 11 -80.01 -8.08 0.51
CA GLN A 11 -80.64 -9.40 0.19
C GLN A 11 -80.93 -9.79 -1.28
N GLY A 12 -80.69 -11.09 -1.57
CA GLY A 12 -81.39 -11.90 -2.60
C GLY A 12 -80.58 -12.26 -3.86
N SER A 13 -79.76 -13.33 -3.86
CA SER A 13 -80.05 -14.68 -4.40
C SER A 13 -80.51 -14.75 -5.88
N ASP A 14 -79.69 -15.30 -6.79
CA ASP A 14 -80.02 -16.50 -7.59
C ASP A 14 -78.84 -16.99 -8.47
N SER A 15 -78.95 -18.27 -8.81
CA SER A 15 -78.16 -19.26 -9.55
C SER A 15 -77.39 -18.91 -10.84
N SER A 16 -76.33 -19.70 -11.07
CA SER A 16 -75.35 -19.74 -12.18
C SER A 16 -75.94 -19.99 -13.60
N PRO A 17 -75.22 -19.64 -14.70
CA PRO A 17 -74.31 -20.61 -15.33
C PRO A 17 -72.93 -20.08 -15.77
N LYS A 18 -71.96 -20.99 -15.62
CA LYS A 18 -70.52 -20.96 -15.97
C LYS A 18 -70.19 -20.20 -17.27
N LYS A 19 -69.44 -19.10 -17.18
CA LYS A 19 -68.61 -18.59 -18.28
C LYS A 19 -67.22 -19.18 -18.14
N ALA A 20 -66.78 -19.92 -19.16
CA ALA A 20 -65.45 -20.52 -19.23
C ALA A 20 -64.37 -19.52 -18.81
N ALA A 21 -63.54 -19.88 -17.83
CA ALA A 21 -62.43 -19.07 -17.39
C ALA A 21 -61.53 -18.79 -18.60
N LYS A 22 -61.40 -17.52 -18.99
CA LYS A 22 -60.50 -17.12 -20.07
C LYS A 22 -59.10 -17.57 -19.67
N SER A 23 -58.44 -18.39 -20.50
CA SER A 23 -57.09 -18.85 -20.22
C SER A 23 -56.17 -17.66 -20.00
N THR A 24 -55.59 -17.57 -18.81
CA THR A 24 -54.59 -16.58 -18.45
C THR A 24 -53.22 -17.22 -18.44
N SER A 25 -52.20 -16.45 -18.80
CA SER A 25 -50.79 -16.83 -18.70
C SER A 25 -50.02 -15.74 -17.98
N ALA A 26 -48.93 -16.12 -17.30
CA ALA A 26 -48.10 -15.19 -16.53
C ALA A 26 -47.02 -14.55 -17.41
N CYS A 27 -46.82 -13.24 -17.23
CA CYS A 27 -45.72 -12.53 -17.89
C CYS A 27 -44.36 -12.98 -17.34
N GLU A 28 -43.48 -13.46 -18.21
CA GLU A 28 -42.12 -13.93 -17.87
C GLU A 28 -41.23 -12.87 -17.17
N TYR A 29 -41.57 -11.58 -17.27
CA TYR A 29 -40.76 -10.49 -16.70
C TYR A 29 -41.28 -9.93 -15.39
N CYS A 30 -42.57 -10.07 -15.09
CA CYS A 30 -43.17 -9.52 -13.87
C CYS A 30 -44.13 -10.47 -13.14
N ASN A 31 -44.29 -11.69 -13.65
CA ASN A 31 -45.12 -12.78 -13.11
C ASN A 31 -46.59 -12.44 -12.86
N LYS A 32 -47.09 -11.35 -13.43
CA LYS A 32 -48.52 -10.99 -13.39
C LYS A 32 -49.29 -11.76 -14.46
N GLU A 33 -50.51 -12.18 -14.12
CA GLU A 33 -51.38 -12.93 -15.02
C GLU A 33 -52.13 -12.01 -15.97
N PHE A 34 -52.14 -12.38 -17.26
CA PHE A 34 -52.87 -11.68 -18.31
C PHE A 34 -53.65 -12.68 -19.15
N THR A 35 -54.75 -12.21 -19.74
CA THR A 35 -55.48 -13.02 -20.73
C THR A 35 -54.58 -13.39 -21.90
N THR A 36 -54.81 -14.55 -22.51
CA THR A 36 -54.04 -15.04 -23.68
C THR A 36 -53.92 -14.03 -24.82
N ARG A 37 -54.92 -13.17 -25.02
CA ARG A 37 -54.87 -12.09 -26.02
C ARG A 37 -54.04 -10.87 -25.57
N GLY A 38 -54.00 -10.58 -24.27
CA GLY A 38 -53.30 -9.42 -23.70
C GLY A 38 -51.81 -9.67 -23.42
N ILE A 39 -51.40 -10.92 -23.23
CA ILE A 39 -50.03 -11.25 -22.82
C ILE A 39 -48.94 -10.83 -23.83
N PRO A 40 -49.09 -10.99 -25.16
CA PRO A 40 -48.00 -10.64 -26.08
C PRO A 40 -47.74 -9.13 -26.11
N LEU A 41 -48.81 -8.33 -25.97
CA LEU A 41 -48.71 -6.86 -25.94
C LEU A 41 -48.07 -6.38 -24.63
N HIS A 42 -48.44 -7.01 -23.51
CA HIS A 42 -47.86 -6.72 -22.21
C HIS A 42 -46.37 -7.12 -22.15
N GLN A 43 -46.02 -8.34 -22.59
CA GLN A 43 -44.63 -8.83 -22.57
C GLN A 43 -43.68 -7.88 -23.33
N LYS A 44 -44.06 -7.41 -24.52
CA LYS A 44 -43.26 -6.43 -25.28
C LYS A 44 -43.03 -5.12 -24.50
N LYS A 45 -44.08 -4.59 -23.85
CA LYS A 45 -43.96 -3.37 -23.03
C LYS A 45 -43.16 -3.61 -21.75
N CYS A 46 -43.33 -4.76 -21.12
CA CYS A 46 -42.64 -5.14 -19.89
C CYS A 46 -41.15 -5.37 -20.13
N ALA A 47 -40.79 -6.04 -21.23
CA ALA A 47 -39.40 -6.22 -21.67
C ALA A 47 -38.72 -4.86 -21.94
N LYS A 48 -39.40 -3.94 -22.64
CA LYS A 48 -38.89 -2.60 -22.91
C LYS A 48 -38.69 -1.78 -21.62
N LYS A 49 -39.63 -1.88 -20.67
CA LYS A 49 -39.49 -1.24 -19.36
C LYS A 49 -38.29 -1.82 -18.60
N LEU A 50 -38.15 -3.14 -18.54
CA LEU A 50 -37.02 -3.79 -17.86
C LEU A 50 -35.67 -3.42 -18.51
N ALA A 51 -35.61 -3.32 -19.84
CA ALA A 51 -34.42 -2.87 -20.56
C ALA A 51 -34.08 -1.41 -20.22
N ASN A 52 -35.09 -0.53 -20.17
CA ASN A 52 -34.92 0.86 -19.74
C ASN A 52 -34.50 0.98 -18.27
N ASP A 53 -35.08 0.19 -17.37
CA ASP A 53 -34.73 0.18 -15.95
C ASP A 53 -33.30 -0.34 -15.75
N LYS A 54 -32.90 -1.39 -16.49
CA LYS A 54 -31.50 -1.86 -16.51
C LYS A 54 -30.55 -0.83 -17.10
N ALA A 55 -30.95 -0.09 -18.14
CA ALA A 55 -30.15 0.99 -18.72
C ALA A 55 -30.05 2.20 -17.78
N ALA A 56 -31.12 2.53 -17.05
CA ALA A 56 -31.18 3.58 -16.05
C ALA A 56 -30.36 3.23 -14.80
N ALA A 57 -30.36 1.96 -14.37
CA ALA A 57 -29.52 1.48 -13.28
C ALA A 57 -28.03 1.40 -13.66
N LYS A 58 -27.70 1.16 -14.94
CA LYS A 58 -26.32 1.20 -15.47
C LYS A 58 -25.79 2.61 -15.66
N LYS A 59 -26.65 3.62 -15.82
CA LYS A 59 -26.26 5.01 -15.58
C LYS A 59 -26.12 5.18 -14.08
N THR A 60 -24.91 5.06 -13.57
CA THR A 60 -24.53 5.66 -12.29
C THR A 60 -25.16 7.05 -12.27
N ARG A 61 -26.18 7.25 -11.43
CA ARG A 61 -26.67 8.59 -11.11
C ARG A 61 -25.50 9.26 -10.41
N SER A 62 -24.60 9.87 -11.18
CA SER A 62 -23.72 10.89 -10.69
C SER A 62 -24.67 11.96 -10.14
N TYR A 63 -24.86 11.98 -8.83
CA TYR A 63 -25.48 13.12 -8.18
C TYR A 63 -24.58 14.30 -8.52
N LYS A 64 -24.98 15.07 -9.52
CA LYS A 64 -24.29 16.31 -9.87
C LYS A 64 -24.71 17.27 -8.77
N PHE A 65 -23.92 17.34 -7.71
CA PHE A 65 -24.06 18.39 -6.71
C PHE A 65 -23.96 19.71 -7.47
N CYS A 66 -25.07 20.43 -7.59
CA CYS A 66 -25.06 21.75 -8.21
C CYS A 66 -24.40 22.69 -7.21
N ILE A 67 -23.15 23.05 -7.47
CA ILE A 67 -22.49 24.15 -6.79
C ILE A 67 -23.21 25.42 -7.25
N LEU A 68 -24.11 25.94 -6.39
CA LEU A 68 -24.85 27.17 -6.70
C LEU A 68 -23.98 28.41 -6.49
N ASN A 69 -22.89 28.28 -5.73
CA ASN A 69 -21.96 29.34 -5.43
C ASN A 69 -20.55 28.74 -5.21
N GLU A 70 -19.64 29.03 -6.15
CA GLU A 70 -18.25 28.53 -6.12
C GLU A 70 -17.49 29.01 -4.87
N VAL A 71 -17.74 30.23 -4.40
CA VAL A 71 -17.07 30.77 -3.20
C VAL A 71 -17.47 29.98 -1.96
N ILE A 72 -18.76 29.70 -1.79
CA ILE A 72 -19.26 28.90 -0.67
C ILE A 72 -18.72 27.46 -0.75
N TYR A 73 -18.59 26.92 -1.97
CA TYR A 73 -18.07 25.58 -2.16
C TYR A 73 -16.60 25.47 -1.78
N GLU A 74 -15.75 26.37 -2.25
CA GLU A 74 -14.33 26.40 -1.88
C GLU A 74 -14.15 26.60 -0.37
N GLU A 75 -14.97 27.45 0.25
CA GLU A 75 -14.99 27.64 1.69
C GLU A 75 -15.35 26.33 2.43
N ILE A 76 -16.39 25.61 2.00
CA ILE A 76 -16.73 24.29 2.54
C ILE A 76 -15.56 23.32 2.40
N LEU A 77 -14.95 23.26 1.21
CA LEU A 77 -13.82 22.37 0.96
C LEU A 77 -12.63 22.66 1.88
N SER A 78 -12.42 23.92 2.27
CA SER A 78 -11.32 24.34 3.16
C SER A 78 -11.43 23.77 4.57
N PHE A 79 -12.64 23.48 5.06
CA PHE A 79 -12.88 22.86 6.36
C PHE A 79 -12.69 21.34 6.36
N LEU A 80 -12.59 20.71 5.17
CA LEU A 80 -12.52 19.27 5.05
C LEU A 80 -11.08 18.77 5.18
N GLY A 81 -10.90 17.76 6.03
CA GLY A 81 -9.65 17.02 6.11
C GLY A 81 -9.33 16.28 4.81
N ASN A 82 -8.05 15.96 4.62
CA ASN A 82 -7.55 15.23 3.47
C ASN A 82 -8.21 13.85 3.30
N GLN A 83 -8.48 13.13 4.39
CA GLN A 83 -9.26 11.89 4.38
C GLN A 83 -10.64 12.08 3.74
N THR A 84 -11.36 13.13 4.15
CA THR A 84 -12.71 13.43 3.65
C THR A 84 -12.66 13.83 2.18
N LEU A 85 -11.73 14.71 1.82
CA LEU A 85 -11.50 15.11 0.43
C LEU A 85 -11.12 13.93 -0.46
N THR A 86 -10.27 13.01 0.01
CA THR A 86 -9.89 11.81 -0.73
C THR A 86 -11.11 10.93 -1.00
N LYS A 87 -11.97 10.73 0.01
CA LYS A 87 -13.23 9.97 -0.17
C LYS A 87 -14.18 10.67 -1.11
N MET A 88 -14.36 11.98 -0.99
CA MET A 88 -15.18 12.77 -1.90
C MET A 88 -14.69 12.63 -3.34
N GLN A 89 -13.39 12.75 -3.59
CA GLN A 89 -12.78 12.59 -4.91
C GLN A 89 -13.01 11.19 -5.48
N MET A 90 -12.98 10.15 -4.65
CA MET A 90 -13.31 8.79 -5.10
C MET A 90 -14.79 8.62 -5.48
N ILE A 91 -15.70 9.34 -4.82
CA ILE A 91 -17.14 9.25 -5.06
C ILE A 91 -17.55 10.09 -6.28
N THR A 92 -17.06 11.33 -6.36
CA THR A 92 -17.48 12.27 -7.41
C THR A 92 -16.64 12.13 -8.68
N GLY A 93 -15.41 11.63 -8.57
CA GLY A 93 -14.44 11.59 -9.67
C GLY A 93 -13.73 12.92 -9.92
N ASP A 94 -14.05 13.96 -9.15
CA ASP A 94 -13.42 15.28 -9.25
C ASP A 94 -12.01 15.27 -8.67
N ARG A 95 -11.20 16.25 -9.08
CA ARG A 95 -9.84 16.43 -8.54
C ARG A 95 -9.80 17.65 -7.62
N TYR A 96 -9.65 17.42 -6.33
CA TYR A 96 -9.48 18.50 -5.34
C TYR A 96 -8.00 18.84 -5.19
N GLN A 97 -7.62 20.11 -5.42
CA GLN A 97 -6.23 20.53 -5.43
C GLN A 97 -5.50 20.31 -4.09
N GLN A 98 -6.22 20.46 -2.98
CA GLN A 98 -5.68 20.27 -1.62
C GLN A 98 -5.70 18.81 -1.15
N CYS A 99 -6.17 17.89 -2.00
CA CYS A 99 -6.18 16.46 -1.68
C CYS A 99 -4.83 15.82 -2.02
N GLU A 100 -4.25 15.15 -1.02
CA GLU A 100 -3.08 14.27 -1.13
C GLU A 100 -3.49 12.82 -0.79
N PRO A 101 -3.99 12.03 -1.77
CA PRO A 101 -4.49 10.67 -1.53
C PRO A 101 -3.46 9.72 -0.92
N MET A 102 -2.17 9.95 -1.19
CA MET A 102 -1.09 9.15 -0.63
C MET A 102 -0.99 9.24 0.90
N LEU A 103 -1.47 10.33 1.51
CA LEU A 103 -1.47 10.50 2.96
C LEU A 103 -2.60 9.71 3.64
N ALA A 104 -3.70 9.44 2.92
CA ALA A 104 -4.86 8.76 3.46
C ALA A 104 -4.55 7.36 4.01
N ARG A 105 -3.54 6.67 3.44
CA ARG A 105 -3.09 5.34 3.91
C ARG A 105 -2.41 5.37 5.30
N TYR A 106 -1.93 6.54 5.72
CA TYR A 106 -1.28 6.78 7.01
C TYR A 106 -2.21 7.40 8.04
N CYS A 107 -3.33 7.94 7.57
CA CYS A 107 -4.35 8.52 8.41
C CYS A 107 -5.20 7.44 9.07
N CYS A 108 -5.60 7.70 10.30
CA CYS A 108 -6.60 6.95 11.03
C CYS A 108 -7.96 7.10 10.34
N LYS A 109 -8.80 6.07 10.47
CA LYS A 109 -10.15 6.01 9.89
C LYS A 109 -11.14 7.04 10.46
N CYS A 110 -10.73 7.90 11.39
CA CYS A 110 -11.57 8.89 12.06
C CYS A 110 -11.75 10.21 11.29
N GLU A 111 -11.33 10.28 10.03
CA GLU A 111 -11.56 11.45 9.16
C GLU A 111 -10.90 12.77 9.59
N ASN A 112 -10.04 12.72 10.62
CA ASN A 112 -9.35 13.87 11.22
C ASN A 112 -7.84 13.90 10.89
N ASP A 113 -7.41 13.25 9.80
CA ASP A 113 -6.01 13.17 9.34
C ASP A 113 -4.97 12.86 10.43
N ASN A 114 -5.40 12.10 11.44
CA ASN A 114 -4.54 11.72 12.55
C ASN A 114 -3.65 10.54 12.14
N PRO A 115 -2.35 10.54 12.43
CA PRO A 115 -1.50 9.40 12.14
C PRO A 115 -1.94 8.11 12.83
N VAL A 116 -1.80 6.99 12.14
CA VAL A 116 -2.00 5.65 12.74
C VAL A 116 -0.84 5.33 13.67
N ILE A 117 -1.16 5.08 14.94
CA ILE A 117 -0.17 4.73 15.97
C ILE A 117 -0.19 3.23 16.24
N ARG A 118 -1.36 2.63 16.46
CA ARG A 118 -1.47 1.20 16.78
C ARG A 118 -2.77 0.61 16.27
N GLY A 119 -2.69 -0.59 15.67
CA GLY A 119 -3.87 -1.34 15.23
C GLY A 119 -4.76 -0.56 14.25
N GLY A 120 -4.17 0.26 13.38
CA GLY A 120 -4.93 1.08 12.42
C GLY A 120 -5.64 2.30 13.03
N CYS A 121 -5.35 2.65 14.28
CA CYS A 121 -6.02 3.73 15.01
C CYS A 121 -5.03 4.80 15.49
N CYS A 122 -5.48 6.06 15.57
CA CYS A 122 -4.79 7.12 16.27
C CYS A 122 -5.07 7.06 17.79
N ARG A 123 -4.36 7.90 18.55
CA ARG A 123 -4.49 7.99 20.02
C ARG A 123 -5.91 8.34 20.44
N HIS A 124 -6.57 9.26 19.72
CA HIS A 124 -7.93 9.70 20.04
C HIS A 124 -8.97 8.57 19.90
N CYS A 125 -8.90 7.76 18.84
CA CYS A 125 -9.92 6.75 18.56
C CYS A 125 -9.96 5.57 19.52
N LYS A 126 -8.84 5.28 20.17
CA LYS A 126 -8.73 4.12 21.04
C LYS A 126 -8.48 4.50 22.50
N HIS A 127 -8.44 5.79 22.82
CA HIS A 127 -8.11 6.33 24.15
C HIS A 127 -6.98 5.52 24.81
N PHE A 128 -5.95 5.20 24.02
CA PHE A 128 -4.84 4.42 24.54
C PHE A 128 -4.03 5.33 25.46
N ASN A 129 -3.97 4.96 26.74
CA ASN A 129 -2.98 5.49 27.65
C ASN A 129 -2.08 4.34 28.10
N ARG A 130 -0.85 4.32 27.59
CA ARG A 130 0.29 3.47 28.02
C ARG A 130 1.44 3.72 27.03
N TYR A 131 2.39 4.51 27.47
CA TYR A 131 3.70 4.87 26.92
C TYR A 131 4.29 4.02 25.77
N SER A 132 5.11 4.64 24.92
CA SER A 132 5.93 3.95 23.91
C SER A 132 7.37 3.80 24.38
N TYR A 133 7.99 2.69 24.03
CA TYR A 133 9.44 2.53 24.04
C TYR A 133 10.05 3.11 22.76
N ILE A 134 11.38 3.25 22.76
CA ILE A 134 12.11 3.84 21.63
C ILE A 134 11.86 3.14 20.29
N ASP A 135 11.74 1.80 20.29
CA ASP A 135 11.54 1.03 19.05
C ASP A 135 10.15 1.29 18.45
N ASP A 136 9.12 1.35 19.31
CA ASP A 136 7.77 1.73 18.89
C ASP A 136 7.70 3.19 18.42
N ALA A 137 8.44 4.10 19.07
CA ALA A 137 8.51 5.50 18.64
C ALA A 137 9.16 5.63 17.25
N LYS A 138 10.26 4.91 17.00
CA LYS A 138 10.92 4.85 15.69
C LYS A 138 9.99 4.28 14.62
N ASP A 139 9.26 3.21 14.92
CA ASP A 139 8.38 2.54 13.96
C ASP A 139 7.08 3.32 13.70
N LYS A 140 6.36 3.71 14.76
CA LYS A 140 5.03 4.32 14.66
C LYS A 140 5.06 5.81 14.42
N TYR A 141 6.01 6.52 15.04
CA TYR A 141 6.09 7.98 14.94
C TYR A 141 7.13 8.47 13.94
N GLY A 142 8.03 7.58 13.47
CA GLY A 142 9.09 7.98 12.55
C GLY A 142 10.19 8.81 13.18
N MET A 143 10.29 8.76 14.51
CA MET A 143 11.28 9.51 15.28
C MET A 143 12.68 8.95 15.12
N THR A 144 13.68 9.82 15.22
CA THR A 144 15.05 9.39 15.49
C THR A 144 15.22 9.07 16.97
N GLU A 145 16.35 8.44 17.32
CA GLU A 145 16.72 8.22 18.71
C GLU A 145 16.87 9.54 19.48
N LYS A 146 17.47 10.55 18.83
CA LYS A 146 17.63 11.89 19.39
C LYS A 146 16.28 12.54 19.67
N ASP A 147 15.34 12.45 18.73
CA ASP A 147 13.99 13.02 18.89
C ASP A 147 13.25 12.38 20.06
N PHE A 148 13.31 11.05 20.17
CA PHE A 148 12.70 10.32 21.29
C PHE A 148 13.28 10.74 22.63
N LEU A 149 14.61 10.86 22.74
CA LEU A 149 15.27 11.30 23.97
C LEU A 149 14.89 12.73 24.36
N ASN A 150 14.78 13.63 23.37
CA ASN A 150 14.30 14.99 23.61
C ASN A 150 12.87 15.00 24.14
N ALA A 151 11.99 14.16 23.59
CA ALA A 151 10.60 14.04 24.04
C ALA A 151 10.50 13.48 25.47
N VAL A 152 11.23 12.41 25.79
CA VAL A 152 11.34 11.86 27.16
C VAL A 152 11.83 12.95 28.13
N GLY A 153 12.84 13.73 27.73
CA GLY A 153 13.36 14.80 28.57
C GLY A 153 12.35 15.89 28.88
N ARG A 154 11.43 16.19 27.95
CA ARG A 154 10.35 17.16 28.20
C ARG A 154 9.30 16.65 29.19
N GLU A 155 8.98 15.37 29.14
CA GLU A 155 8.00 14.71 30.00
C GLU A 155 8.46 14.61 31.46
N HIS A 156 9.73 14.25 31.66
CA HIS A 156 10.31 14.05 32.99
C HIS A 156 10.95 15.31 33.59
N ARG A 157 10.58 16.52 33.14
CA ARG A 157 11.06 17.81 33.69
C ARG A 157 10.76 17.89 35.19
N GLY A 158 11.74 17.50 36.00
CA GLY A 158 11.63 17.38 37.47
C GLY A 158 12.50 16.25 38.06
N ILE A 159 12.88 15.23 37.30
CA ILE A 159 13.75 14.11 37.74
C ILE A 159 15.18 14.27 37.19
N PHE A 160 15.55 15.50 36.81
CA PHE A 160 16.75 15.80 36.01
C PHE A 160 18.02 16.06 36.81
N ASN A 161 18.10 15.63 38.07
CA ASN A 161 19.31 15.77 38.88
C ASN A 161 19.99 14.43 39.25
N TRP A 162 19.55 13.30 38.69
CA TRP A 162 20.22 12.02 38.95
C TRP A 162 20.46 11.21 37.67
N GLY A 163 21.66 11.36 37.11
CA GLY A 163 22.36 10.22 36.51
C GLY A 163 22.16 9.94 35.02
N MET A 164 22.22 10.95 34.15
CA MET A 164 22.30 10.73 32.69
C MET A 164 23.72 10.41 32.20
N ARG A 165 24.28 9.27 32.64
CA ARG A 165 25.60 8.76 32.19
C ARG A 165 25.58 7.35 31.58
N ASN A 166 24.43 6.66 31.52
CA ASN A 166 24.38 5.24 31.14
C ASN A 166 23.34 4.92 30.04
N LEU A 167 23.80 4.77 28.78
CA LEU A 167 23.01 4.41 27.57
C LEU A 167 22.06 3.21 27.77
N LYS A 168 22.42 2.25 28.64
CA LYS A 168 21.60 1.06 28.94
C LYS A 168 20.33 1.33 29.75
N ALA A 169 20.31 2.35 30.61
CA ALA A 169 19.09 2.75 31.32
C ALA A 169 18.06 3.38 30.38
N TYR A 170 18.52 4.08 29.33
CA TYR A 170 17.68 4.79 28.35
C TYR A 170 16.87 3.88 27.43
N ARG A 171 17.38 2.69 27.08
CA ARG A 171 16.62 1.75 26.23
C ARG A 171 15.34 1.25 26.94
N ARG A 172 15.27 1.37 28.27
CA ARG A 172 14.08 1.06 29.08
C ARG A 172 13.20 2.29 29.36
N SER A 173 13.62 3.48 28.93
CA SER A 173 12.82 4.68 29.04
C SER A 173 11.58 4.57 28.13
N HIS A 174 10.49 5.12 28.63
CA HIS A 174 9.21 5.15 27.96
C HIS A 174 8.70 6.58 27.97
N CYS A 175 7.94 6.96 26.94
CA CYS A 175 7.36 8.29 26.83
C CYS A 175 5.87 8.20 26.53
N SER A 176 5.05 9.08 27.11
CA SER A 176 3.62 9.06 26.82
C SER A 176 3.38 9.40 25.36
N TRP A 177 2.38 8.75 24.77
CA TRP A 177 2.02 8.96 23.37
C TRP A 177 1.59 10.39 23.10
N SER A 178 0.94 11.05 24.07
CA SER A 178 0.61 12.48 23.99
C SER A 178 1.85 13.35 23.84
N THR A 179 2.89 13.09 24.64
CA THR A 179 4.15 13.85 24.55
C THR A 179 4.83 13.62 23.21
N LEU A 180 4.88 12.36 22.74
CA LEU A 180 5.48 12.04 21.44
C LEU A 180 4.72 12.69 20.27
N GLU A 181 3.40 12.61 20.27
CA GLU A 181 2.55 13.24 19.26
C GLU A 181 2.75 14.77 19.24
N GLN A 182 2.70 15.39 20.41
CA GLN A 182 2.90 16.83 20.54
C GLN A 182 4.30 17.25 20.05
N TYR A 183 5.34 16.51 20.44
CA TYR A 183 6.70 16.74 19.97
C TYR A 183 6.81 16.65 18.45
N MET A 184 6.18 15.63 17.83
CA MET A 184 6.20 15.47 16.38
C MET A 184 5.44 16.57 15.66
N ILE A 185 4.29 16.99 16.19
CA ILE A 185 3.53 18.12 15.63
C ILE A 185 4.35 19.40 15.70
N GLU A 186 5.02 19.68 16.82
CA GLU A 186 5.89 20.85 16.96
C GLU A 186 7.11 20.79 16.04
N THR A 187 7.73 19.62 15.91
CA THR A 187 8.95 19.43 15.10
C THR A 187 8.65 19.47 13.60
N CYS A 188 7.51 18.91 13.18
CA CYS A 188 7.07 18.93 11.78
C CYS A 188 6.21 20.15 11.43
N GLY A 189 5.77 20.94 12.41
CA GLY A 189 4.88 22.09 12.24
C GLY A 189 3.39 21.76 12.17
N SER A 190 3.00 20.57 11.71
CA SER A 190 1.61 20.12 11.70
C SER A 190 1.47 18.60 11.62
N LYS A 191 0.25 18.08 11.87
CA LYS A 191 -0.09 16.66 11.64
C LYS A 191 0.10 16.23 10.19
N MET A 192 -0.27 17.10 9.24
CA MET A 192 -0.14 16.81 7.81
C MET A 192 1.31 16.74 7.36
N GLU A 193 2.16 17.67 7.83
CA GLU A 193 3.58 17.61 7.50
C GLU A 193 4.24 16.38 8.15
N TRP A 194 3.83 16.01 9.37
CA TRP A 194 4.26 14.75 9.97
C TRP A 194 3.84 13.53 9.12
N LEU A 195 2.62 13.47 8.59
CA LEU A 195 2.23 12.41 7.66
C LEU A 195 3.13 12.37 6.41
N ARG A 196 3.47 13.52 5.84
CA ARG A 196 4.40 13.60 4.69
C ARG A 196 5.79 13.05 5.04
N THR A 197 6.31 13.31 6.24
CA THR A 197 7.60 12.73 6.66
C THR A 197 7.53 11.21 6.81
N LEU A 198 6.43 10.66 7.34
CA LEU A 198 6.19 9.21 7.40
C LEU A 198 6.16 8.58 6.01
N VAL A 199 5.48 9.21 5.05
CA VAL A 199 5.42 8.74 3.64
C VAL A 199 6.82 8.68 3.04
N LYS A 200 7.59 9.77 3.16
CA LYS A 200 8.97 9.86 2.65
C LYS A 200 9.84 8.76 3.24
N ARG A 201 9.80 8.59 4.57
CA ARG A 201 10.54 7.55 5.31
C ARG A 201 10.21 6.16 4.77
N ASP A 202 8.94 5.84 4.59
CA ASP A 202 8.52 4.50 4.18
C ASP A 202 8.83 4.20 2.71
N VAL A 203 8.77 5.21 1.84
CA VAL A 203 9.24 5.08 0.45
C VAL A 203 10.73 4.74 0.44
N ILE A 204 11.54 5.42 1.26
CA ILE A 204 12.98 5.13 1.40
C ILE A 204 13.19 3.71 1.94
N LYS A 205 12.50 3.32 3.02
CA LYS A 205 12.57 1.96 3.58
C LYS A 205 12.21 0.90 2.55
N LYS A 206 11.14 1.10 1.79
CA LYS A 206 10.69 0.16 0.74
C LYS A 206 11.73 0.02 -0.38
N LYS A 207 12.30 1.13 -0.84
CA LYS A 207 13.39 1.11 -1.84
C LYS A 207 14.62 0.37 -1.31
N ALA A 208 15.06 0.68 -0.10
CA ALA A 208 16.21 0.02 0.52
C ALA A 208 15.98 -1.49 0.70
N LEU A 209 14.78 -1.90 1.12
CA LEU A 209 14.42 -3.31 1.23
C LEU A 209 14.43 -4.00 -0.15
N ALA A 210 13.84 -3.39 -1.17
CA ALA A 210 13.85 -3.93 -2.52
C ALA A 210 15.28 -4.15 -3.04
N THR A 211 16.17 -3.17 -2.83
CA THR A 211 17.59 -3.29 -3.18
C THR A 211 18.30 -4.40 -2.39
N ARG A 212 18.05 -4.52 -1.09
CA ARG A 212 18.62 -5.62 -0.27
C ARG A 212 18.15 -6.98 -0.77
N THR A 213 16.85 -7.14 -1.00
CA THR A 213 16.28 -8.38 -1.54
C THR A 213 16.85 -8.72 -2.92
N GLN A 214 17.03 -7.72 -3.80
CA GLN A 214 17.66 -7.95 -5.10
C GLN A 214 19.12 -8.38 -4.96
N ASN A 215 19.89 -7.73 -4.08
CA ASN A 215 21.28 -8.07 -3.81
C ASN A 215 21.43 -9.46 -3.19
N GLU A 216 20.54 -9.85 -2.28
CA GLU A 216 20.48 -11.18 -1.69
C GLU A 216 20.19 -12.24 -2.74
N LYS A 217 19.20 -12.01 -3.63
CA LYS A 217 18.91 -12.89 -4.76
C LYS A 217 20.11 -13.04 -5.69
N ARG A 218 20.74 -11.94 -6.09
CA ARG A 218 21.96 -11.96 -6.92
C ARG A 218 23.08 -12.74 -6.24
N SER A 219 23.32 -12.48 -4.96
CA SER A 219 24.36 -13.16 -4.19
C SER A 219 24.11 -14.67 -4.04
N ALA A 220 22.85 -15.06 -3.83
CA ALA A 220 22.44 -16.47 -3.81
C ALA A 220 22.66 -17.14 -5.18
N PHE A 221 22.27 -16.47 -6.27
CA PHE A 221 22.51 -16.94 -7.63
C PHE A 221 24.00 -17.15 -7.92
N LEU A 222 24.86 -16.17 -7.60
CA LEU A 222 26.31 -16.27 -7.81
C LEU A 222 26.94 -17.42 -7.01
N ARG A 223 26.52 -17.61 -5.75
CA ARG A 223 26.98 -18.73 -4.92
C ARG A 223 26.52 -20.10 -5.43
N ALA A 224 25.37 -20.16 -6.11
CA ALA A 224 24.89 -21.40 -6.72
C ALA A 224 25.71 -21.79 -7.97
N LEU A 225 26.31 -20.82 -8.67
CA LEU A 225 27.19 -21.09 -9.81
C LEU A 225 28.57 -21.62 -9.37
N ASP A 226 29.20 -20.95 -8.38
CA ASP A 226 30.36 -21.46 -7.65
C ASP A 226 30.44 -20.76 -6.27
N PRO A 227 30.75 -21.48 -5.17
CA PRO A 227 30.74 -20.91 -3.82
C PRO A 227 31.64 -19.68 -3.63
N TRP A 228 32.73 -19.59 -4.38
CA TRP A 228 33.73 -18.51 -4.27
C TRP A 228 33.48 -17.38 -5.27
N PHE A 229 32.58 -17.58 -6.24
CA PHE A 229 32.37 -16.62 -7.32
C PHE A 229 31.70 -15.33 -6.85
N ASP A 230 30.73 -15.39 -5.93
CA ASP A 230 30.13 -14.18 -5.30
C ASP A 230 31.21 -13.32 -4.62
N SER A 231 32.13 -13.95 -3.89
CA SER A 231 33.23 -13.25 -3.22
C SER A 231 34.16 -12.57 -4.22
N TYR A 232 34.54 -13.29 -5.29
CA TYR A 232 35.39 -12.78 -6.35
C TYR A 232 34.75 -11.62 -7.12
N VAL A 233 33.48 -11.74 -7.52
CA VAL A 233 32.75 -10.67 -8.22
C VAL A 233 32.67 -9.38 -7.37
N ARG A 234 32.50 -9.52 -6.05
CA ARG A 234 32.48 -8.40 -5.12
C ARG A 234 33.83 -7.72 -4.98
N SER A 235 34.93 -8.48 -4.88
CA SER A 235 36.27 -7.90 -4.73
C SER A 235 36.70 -7.10 -5.96
N ILE A 236 36.33 -7.54 -7.16
CA ILE A 236 36.61 -6.82 -8.41
C ILE A 236 35.60 -5.71 -8.74
N ARG A 237 34.59 -5.48 -7.89
CA ARG A 237 33.51 -4.49 -8.07
C ARG A 237 32.76 -4.63 -9.41
N PHE A 238 32.60 -5.85 -9.89
CA PHE A 238 31.96 -6.12 -11.17
C PHE A 238 30.43 -5.96 -11.09
N LYS A 239 29.89 -5.12 -11.98
CA LYS A 239 28.51 -4.61 -11.92
C LYS A 239 27.51 -5.31 -12.84
N GLU A 240 27.93 -6.31 -13.61
CA GLU A 240 27.01 -6.99 -14.53
C GLU A 240 25.85 -7.66 -13.77
N THR A 241 24.69 -7.60 -14.39
CA THR A 241 23.41 -8.06 -13.84
C THR A 241 22.69 -9.08 -14.71
N GLY A 242 23.08 -9.22 -15.98
CA GLY A 242 22.52 -10.24 -16.87
C GLY A 242 22.86 -11.66 -16.41
N GLU A 243 21.86 -12.53 -16.28
CA GLU A 243 22.05 -13.88 -15.76
C GLU A 243 22.91 -14.75 -16.67
N GLU A 244 22.75 -14.63 -18.00
CA GLU A 244 23.53 -15.41 -18.96
C GLU A 244 24.99 -14.97 -19.00
N GLU A 245 25.24 -13.67 -18.96
CA GLU A 245 26.58 -13.11 -18.87
C GLU A 245 27.27 -13.56 -17.58
N LEU A 246 26.55 -13.56 -16.44
CA LEU A 246 27.08 -14.04 -15.16
C LEU A 246 27.37 -15.55 -15.18
N LYS A 247 26.53 -16.36 -15.84
CA LYS A 247 26.82 -17.79 -16.06
C LYS A 247 28.08 -17.98 -16.88
N GLN A 248 28.26 -17.22 -17.97
CA GLN A 248 29.47 -17.28 -18.80
C GLN A 248 30.71 -16.82 -18.02
N CYS A 249 30.61 -15.77 -17.21
CA CYS A 249 31.69 -15.31 -16.35
C CYS A 249 32.07 -16.39 -15.33
N SER A 250 31.07 -17.05 -14.72
CA SER A 250 31.32 -18.14 -13.78
C SER A 250 32.03 -19.32 -14.43
N ARG A 251 31.63 -19.73 -15.64
CA ARG A 251 32.32 -20.80 -16.40
C ARG A 251 33.80 -20.45 -16.63
N ARG A 252 34.09 -19.21 -17.03
CA ARG A 252 35.46 -18.71 -17.21
C ARG A 252 36.24 -18.67 -15.90
N PHE A 253 35.62 -18.23 -14.82
CA PHE A 253 36.19 -18.23 -13.47
C PHE A 253 36.58 -19.64 -13.02
N VAL A 254 35.68 -20.62 -13.16
CA VAL A 254 35.94 -22.02 -12.77
C VAL A 254 37.09 -22.61 -13.59
N ALA A 255 37.09 -22.40 -14.91
CA ALA A 255 38.15 -22.88 -15.80
C ALA A 255 39.52 -22.30 -15.46
N LEU A 256 39.61 -20.96 -15.29
CA LEU A 256 40.87 -20.30 -14.96
C LEU A 256 41.37 -20.69 -13.56
N LYS A 257 40.47 -20.77 -12.57
CA LYS A 257 40.79 -21.20 -11.21
C LYS A 257 41.37 -22.62 -11.18
N ALA A 258 40.81 -23.54 -11.96
CA ALA A 258 41.34 -24.90 -12.07
C ALA A 258 42.75 -24.91 -12.68
N LYS A 259 42.97 -24.16 -13.77
CA LYS A 259 44.28 -24.10 -14.45
C LYS A 259 45.38 -23.43 -13.63
N LEU A 260 45.06 -22.37 -12.88
CA LEU A 260 46.00 -21.77 -11.94
C LEU A 260 46.39 -22.77 -10.83
N LYS A 261 45.40 -23.53 -10.32
CA LYS A 261 45.65 -24.54 -9.29
C LYS A 261 46.56 -25.67 -9.76
N GLU A 262 46.44 -26.10 -11.03
CA GLU A 262 47.36 -27.08 -11.65
C GLU A 262 48.82 -26.60 -11.63
N ARG A 263 49.05 -25.27 -11.64
CA ARG A 263 50.38 -24.64 -11.55
C ARG A 263 50.76 -24.23 -10.12
N GLY A 264 49.98 -24.62 -9.11
CA GLY A 264 50.21 -24.25 -7.71
C GLY A 264 49.87 -22.79 -7.37
N LEU A 265 49.18 -22.08 -8.26
CA LEU A 265 48.78 -20.68 -8.10
C LEU A 265 47.33 -20.54 -7.62
N CYS A 266 47.05 -19.44 -6.92
CA CYS A 266 45.71 -19.04 -6.52
C CYS A 266 45.22 -17.88 -7.38
N LEU A 267 43.93 -17.88 -7.70
CA LEU A 267 43.29 -16.78 -8.43
C LEU A 267 43.22 -15.53 -7.53
N GLN A 268 43.92 -14.47 -7.92
CA GLN A 268 43.94 -13.21 -7.18
C GLN A 268 42.97 -12.18 -7.78
N PRO A 269 42.15 -11.49 -6.97
CA PRO A 269 41.21 -10.47 -7.46
C PRO A 269 41.85 -9.17 -7.97
N ASP A 270 43.09 -8.87 -7.61
CA ASP A 270 43.84 -7.70 -8.09
C ASP A 270 44.49 -7.95 -9.46
N SER A 271 44.53 -9.20 -9.93
CA SER A 271 45.09 -9.58 -11.22
C SER A 271 44.21 -9.06 -12.37
N ALA A 272 44.63 -7.94 -12.98
CA ALA A 272 44.01 -7.38 -14.17
C ALA A 272 43.79 -8.40 -15.31
N PRO A 273 44.79 -9.24 -15.71
CA PRO A 273 44.57 -10.21 -16.79
C PRO A 273 43.51 -11.26 -16.44
N CYS A 274 43.49 -11.75 -15.19
CA CYS A 274 42.43 -12.65 -14.72
C CYS A 274 41.04 -11.98 -14.78
N ASN A 275 40.94 -10.76 -14.27
CA ASN A 275 39.69 -10.00 -14.21
C ASN A 275 39.14 -9.75 -15.62
N VAL A 276 39.99 -9.34 -16.56
CA VAL A 276 39.59 -9.08 -17.96
C VAL A 276 39.12 -10.37 -18.64
N PHE A 277 39.85 -11.47 -18.48
CA PHE A 277 39.43 -12.76 -19.04
C PHE A 277 38.07 -13.21 -18.48
N ILE A 278 37.92 -13.19 -17.14
CA ILE A 278 36.70 -13.67 -16.48
C ILE A 278 35.48 -12.80 -16.83
N THR A 279 35.64 -11.49 -16.92
CA THR A 279 34.52 -10.57 -17.20
C THR A 279 34.21 -10.45 -18.69
N THR A 280 35.22 -10.28 -19.55
CA THR A 280 35.03 -9.99 -20.98
C THR A 280 35.30 -11.16 -21.92
N GLY A 281 36.07 -12.16 -21.48
CA GLY A 281 36.38 -13.35 -22.29
C GLY A 281 37.54 -13.11 -23.24
N LYS A 282 38.23 -11.98 -23.11
CA LYS A 282 39.37 -11.61 -23.92
C LYS A 282 40.59 -12.45 -23.53
N GLY A 283 41.16 -13.17 -24.51
CA GLY A 283 42.33 -14.04 -24.35
C GLY A 283 41.97 -15.52 -24.21
N SER A 284 43.00 -16.37 -24.15
CA SER A 284 42.88 -17.80 -23.81
C SER A 284 43.22 -18.04 -22.34
N VAL A 285 42.73 -19.15 -21.76
CA VAL A 285 43.03 -19.50 -20.37
C VAL A 285 44.54 -19.70 -20.20
N GLU A 286 45.18 -20.37 -21.15
CA GLU A 286 46.61 -20.67 -21.15
C GLU A 286 47.45 -19.40 -21.16
N GLY A 287 47.14 -18.45 -22.05
CA GLY A 287 47.89 -17.19 -22.16
C GLY A 287 47.75 -16.32 -20.90
N VAL A 288 46.59 -16.34 -20.25
CA VAL A 288 46.38 -15.63 -18.98
C VAL A 288 47.22 -16.27 -17.87
N VAL A 289 47.25 -17.61 -17.77
CA VAL A 289 48.06 -18.33 -16.78
C VAL A 289 49.55 -18.04 -16.97
N GLU A 290 50.06 -18.05 -18.21
CA GLU A 290 51.46 -17.73 -18.51
C GLU A 290 51.82 -16.30 -18.13
N THR A 291 50.93 -15.34 -18.41
CA THR A 291 51.12 -13.93 -18.03
C THR A 291 51.20 -13.77 -16.50
N VAL A 292 50.36 -14.48 -15.76
CA VAL A 292 50.36 -14.44 -14.29
C VAL A 292 51.65 -15.08 -13.74
N VAL A 293 52.09 -16.22 -14.29
CA VAL A 293 53.34 -16.87 -13.90
C VAL A 293 54.54 -15.95 -14.13
N GLY A 294 54.64 -15.34 -15.31
CA GLY A 294 55.76 -14.43 -15.66
C GLY A 294 55.77 -13.12 -14.86
N SER A 295 54.65 -12.76 -14.22
CA SER A 295 54.58 -11.59 -13.32
C SER A 295 54.97 -11.91 -11.87
N THR A 296 55.08 -13.19 -11.52
CA THR A 296 55.44 -13.66 -10.16
C THR A 296 56.91 -14.06 -10.00
N THR A 297 57.67 -14.13 -11.10
CA THR A 297 59.13 -14.32 -11.14
C THR A 297 59.85 -12.99 -11.21
#